data_AF-A0A533S6I0-F1
#
_entry.id   AF-A0A533S6I0-F1
#
_cell.length_a   1.000
_cell.length_b   1.000
_cell.length_c   1.000
_cell.angle_alpha   90.00
_cell.angle_beta   90.00
_cell.angle_gamma   90.00
#
_symmetry.space_group_name_H-M   'P 1'
#
loop_
_entity.id
_entity.type
_entity.pdbx_description
1 polymer ?
#
loop_
_entity_poly.entity_id
_entity_poly.type
_entity_poly.pdbx_seq_one_letter_code
_entity_poly.pdbx_strand_id
1 'polypeptide(L)'
;MSMRISPLSETEIESALPCDIPIKMFDGAGLFLQIETSGRKLWRYKYRFEGKEKLLSFGKYPDVSLSDARLMRAEARFLLDKEIDPSSARKKETLIHGATEVKPSVRVVMDGTIEIWKGRSVLRFTQEEATFVNKLLNKLL
;
A
#
# COMPACT_ATOMS: atom_id res chain seq x y z
N MET A 1 26.30 18.55 -20.06
CA MET A 1 25.21 17.93 -20.86
C MET A 1 24.04 17.64 -19.92
N SER A 2 22.87 18.22 -20.16
CA SER A 2 21.66 17.90 -19.39
C SER A 2 21.10 16.59 -19.94
N MET A 3 21.13 15.50 -19.17
CA MET A 3 20.46 14.26 -19.55
C MET A 3 18.94 14.53 -19.56
N ARG A 4 18.32 14.45 -20.74
CA ARG A 4 16.86 14.51 -20.84
C ARG A 4 16.29 13.19 -20.33
N ILE A 5 15.48 13.28 -19.27
CA ILE A 5 14.69 12.15 -18.79
C ILE A 5 13.43 12.09 -19.65
N SER A 6 13.28 11.03 -20.44
CA SER A 6 12.04 10.73 -21.16
C SER A 6 11.08 9.99 -20.22
N PRO A 7 9.77 10.33 -20.21
CA PRO A 7 8.78 9.56 -19.45
C PRO A 7 8.76 8.10 -19.87
N LEU A 8 8.51 7.19 -18.93
CA LEU A 8 8.42 5.77 -19.23
C LEU A 8 7.14 5.43 -19.98
N SER A 9 7.22 4.37 -20.78
CA SER A 9 6.09 3.68 -21.39
C SER A 9 5.90 2.29 -20.77
N GLU A 10 4.68 1.75 -20.88
CA GLU A 10 4.34 0.43 -20.36
C GLU A 10 5.22 -0.67 -20.99
N THR A 11 5.46 -0.58 -22.29
CA THR A 11 6.31 -1.51 -23.05
C THR A 11 7.77 -1.51 -22.58
N GLU A 12 8.31 -0.34 -22.21
CA GLU A 12 9.67 -0.24 -21.66
C GLU A 12 9.74 -0.89 -20.27
N ILE A 13 8.69 -0.73 -19.47
CA ILE A 13 8.61 -1.32 -18.13
C ILE A 13 8.51 -2.85 -18.23
N GLU A 14 7.67 -3.36 -19.12
CA GLU A 14 7.50 -4.80 -19.33
C GLU A 14 8.80 -5.46 -19.81
N SER A 15 9.44 -4.89 -20.83
CA SER A 15 10.70 -5.39 -21.42
C SER A 15 11.91 -5.24 -20.50
N ALA A 16 11.79 -4.49 -19.41
CA ALA A 16 12.90 -4.30 -18.49
C ALA A 16 13.27 -5.59 -17.74
N LEU A 17 14.51 -6.02 -17.92
CA LEU A 17 15.09 -7.20 -17.29
C LEU A 17 15.87 -6.83 -16.03
N PRO A 18 15.89 -7.71 -15.02
CA PRO A 18 16.81 -7.57 -13.90
C PRO A 18 18.26 -7.74 -14.36
N CYS A 19 19.17 -7.04 -13.68
CA CYS A 19 20.61 -7.22 -13.83
C CYS A 19 21.24 -7.54 -12.46
N ASP A 20 22.55 -7.80 -12.44
CA ASP A 20 23.31 -8.11 -11.23
C ASP A 20 23.32 -6.98 -10.19
N ILE A 21 22.94 -5.77 -10.60
CA ILE A 21 22.83 -4.58 -9.76
C ILE A 21 21.44 -3.96 -9.95
N PRO A 22 20.81 -3.40 -8.89
CA PRO A 22 19.53 -2.73 -9.04
C PRO A 22 19.57 -1.57 -10.03
N ILE A 23 18.62 -1.55 -10.96
CA ILE A 23 18.50 -0.51 -12.00
C ILE A 23 17.41 0.49 -11.61
N LYS A 24 17.61 1.76 -12.00
CA LYS A 24 16.63 2.83 -11.87
C LYS A 24 16.22 3.32 -13.25
N MET A 25 14.95 3.17 -13.58
CA MET A 25 14.35 3.72 -14.80
C MET A 25 13.50 4.93 -14.42
N PHE A 26 13.89 6.12 -14.87
CA PHE A 26 13.25 7.36 -14.45
C PHE A 26 12.05 7.71 -15.34
N ASP A 27 10.89 7.95 -14.72
CA ASP A 27 9.70 8.50 -15.40
C ASP A 27 9.71 10.05 -15.42
N GLY A 28 10.54 10.65 -14.55
CA GLY A 28 10.68 12.09 -14.45
C GLY A 28 10.00 12.69 -13.22
N ALA A 29 10.32 13.97 -12.97
CA ALA A 29 9.89 14.71 -11.78
C ALA A 29 10.18 13.99 -10.45
N GLY A 30 11.20 13.13 -10.39
CA GLY A 30 11.58 12.36 -9.21
C GLY A 30 10.93 10.97 -9.09
N LEU A 31 9.98 10.61 -9.96
CA LEU A 31 9.42 9.25 -10.05
C LEU A 31 10.33 8.35 -10.88
N PHE A 32 10.54 7.13 -10.40
CA PHE A 32 11.30 6.11 -11.10
C PHE A 32 10.85 4.71 -10.68
N LEU A 33 11.04 3.75 -11.58
CA LEU A 33 10.94 2.34 -11.30
C LEU A 33 12.31 1.80 -10.87
N GLN A 34 12.36 1.18 -9.71
CA GLN A 34 13.53 0.46 -9.23
C GLN A 34 13.36 -1.03 -9.52
N ILE A 35 14.25 -1.58 -10.34
CA ILE A 35 14.29 -3.01 -10.65
C ILE A 35 15.37 -3.63 -9.79
N GLU A 36 14.97 -4.48 -8.87
CA GLU A 36 15.92 -5.22 -8.03
C GLU A 36 16.52 -6.41 -8.79
N THR A 37 17.64 -6.92 -8.29
CA THR A 37 18.31 -8.12 -8.82
C THR A 37 17.39 -9.35 -8.79
N SER A 38 16.42 -9.37 -7.87
CA SER A 38 15.37 -10.40 -7.77
C SER A 38 14.30 -10.31 -8.86
N GLY A 39 14.32 -9.29 -9.72
CA GLY A 39 13.27 -9.01 -10.70
C GLY A 39 12.08 -8.22 -10.15
N ARG A 40 12.06 -7.90 -8.84
CA ARG A 40 11.01 -7.05 -8.27
C ARG A 40 11.11 -5.63 -8.83
N LYS A 41 9.99 -5.14 -9.33
CA LYS A 41 9.83 -3.79 -9.89
C LYS A 41 9.08 -2.93 -8.87
N LEU A 42 9.72 -1.89 -8.35
CA LEU A 42 9.19 -1.05 -7.26
C LEU A 42 9.11 0.41 -7.70
N TRP A 43 7.92 1.00 -7.58
CA TRP A 43 7.74 2.43 -7.80
C TRP A 43 8.30 3.23 -6.63
N ARG A 44 9.19 4.17 -6.94
CA ARG A 44 9.86 5.02 -5.98
C ARG A 44 9.77 6.48 -6.40
N TYR A 45 9.58 7.36 -5.42
CA TYR A 45 9.53 8.80 -5.62
C TYR A 45 10.58 9.49 -4.74
N LYS A 46 11.57 10.10 -5.40
CA LYS A 46 12.61 10.90 -4.76
C LYS A 46 12.18 12.36 -4.70
N TYR A 47 12.18 12.92 -3.49
CA TYR A 47 11.74 14.29 -3.23
C TYR A 47 12.61 14.95 -2.16
N ARG A 48 12.37 16.24 -1.92
CA ARG A 48 12.98 17.00 -0.82
C ARG A 48 11.90 17.59 0.07
N PHE A 49 12.11 17.55 1.37
CA PHE A 49 11.26 18.15 2.38
C PHE A 49 12.15 18.69 3.51
N GLU A 50 11.95 19.95 3.93
CA GLU A 50 12.77 20.61 4.95
C GLU A 50 14.29 20.50 4.68
N GLY A 51 14.70 20.71 3.43
CA GLY A 51 16.11 20.63 3.01
C GLY A 51 16.69 19.22 2.96
N LYS A 52 15.95 18.18 3.37
CA LYS A 52 16.40 16.79 3.38
C LYS A 52 15.86 16.03 2.17
N GLU A 53 16.73 15.26 1.53
CA GLU A 53 16.31 14.32 0.50
C GLU A 53 15.62 13.11 1.13
N LYS A 54 14.46 12.72 0.59
CA LYS A 54 13.64 11.61 1.07
C LYS A 54 13.20 10.75 -0.10
N LEU A 55 12.87 9.50 0.22
CA LEU A 55 12.40 8.50 -0.74
C LEU A 55 11.07 7.90 -0.28
N LEU A 56 10.05 8.02 -1.11
CA LEU A 56 8.73 7.41 -0.89
C LEU A 56 8.59 6.17 -1.78
N SER A 57 7.96 5.12 -1.25
CA SER A 57 7.62 3.91 -2.01
C SER A 57 6.16 3.94 -2.38
N PHE A 58 5.83 3.78 -3.66
CA PHE A 58 4.43 3.76 -4.12
C PHE A 58 3.82 2.37 -4.20
N GLY A 59 4.64 1.34 -4.38
CA GLY A 59 4.19 -0.04 -4.44
C GLY A 59 5.05 -0.85 -5.40
N LYS A 60 4.66 -2.10 -5.63
CA LYS A 60 5.28 -2.94 -6.65
C LYS A 60 4.48 -2.87 -7.95
N TYR A 61 5.16 -2.97 -9.07
CA TYR A 61 4.55 -3.23 -10.36
C TYR A 61 4.33 -4.75 -10.52
N PRO A 62 3.22 -5.24 -11.11
CA PRO A 62 2.12 -4.48 -11.73
C PRO A 62 0.98 -4.07 -10.79
N ASP A 63 1.01 -4.42 -9.49
CA ASP A 63 -0.06 -4.06 -8.53
C ASP A 63 -0.35 -2.54 -8.50
N VAL A 64 0.66 -1.71 -8.75
CA VAL A 64 0.52 -0.29 -9.03
C VAL A 64 0.96 -0.06 -10.47
N SER A 65 0.03 0.40 -11.31
CA SER A 65 0.30 0.72 -12.71
C SER A 65 1.16 1.98 -12.86
N LEU A 66 1.71 2.22 -14.05
CA LEU A 66 2.42 3.47 -14.35
C LEU A 66 1.51 4.71 -14.16
N SER A 67 0.24 4.62 -14.58
CA SER A 67 -0.73 5.70 -14.39
C SER A 67 -1.00 5.97 -12.91
N ASP A 68 -1.19 4.92 -12.10
CA ASP A 68 -1.43 5.07 -10.67
C ASP A 68 -0.20 5.66 -9.97
N ALA A 69 1.00 5.21 -10.33
CA ALA A 69 2.25 5.76 -9.79
C ALA A 69 2.39 7.27 -10.11
N ARG A 70 1.96 7.71 -11.31
CA ARG A 70 1.92 9.13 -11.69
C ARG A 70 0.87 9.93 -10.91
N LEU A 71 -0.28 9.33 -10.62
CA LEU A 71 -1.32 9.94 -9.79
C LEU A 71 -0.83 10.11 -8.34
N MET A 72 -0.28 9.06 -7.74
CA MET A 72 0.31 9.09 -6.39
C MET A 72 1.44 10.12 -6.29
N ARG A 73 2.23 10.30 -7.38
CA ARG A 73 3.23 11.37 -7.46
C ARG A 73 2.58 12.75 -7.42
N ALA A 74 1.50 12.97 -8.16
CA ALA A 74 0.80 14.24 -8.17
C ALA A 74 0.22 14.59 -6.79
N GLU A 75 -0.36 13.60 -6.10
CA GLU A 75 -0.84 13.75 -4.72
C GLU A 75 0.31 14.07 -3.75
N ALA A 76 1.42 13.33 -3.84
CA ALA A 76 2.60 13.61 -3.02
C ALA A 76 3.14 15.02 -3.28
N ARG A 77 3.11 15.48 -4.53
CA ARG A 77 3.53 16.83 -4.88
C ARG A 77 2.60 17.88 -4.26
N PHE A 78 1.30 17.67 -4.33
CA PHE A 78 0.31 18.56 -3.72
C PHE A 78 0.50 18.67 -2.19
N LEU A 79 0.87 17.57 -1.52
CA LEU A 79 1.19 17.61 -0.09
C LEU A 79 2.46 18.42 0.19
N LEU A 80 3.50 18.28 -0.63
CA LEU A 80 4.74 19.06 -0.50
C LEU A 80 4.50 20.56 -0.69
N ASP A 81 3.62 20.94 -1.63
CA ASP A 81 3.26 22.34 -1.87
C ASP A 81 2.49 22.95 -0.68
N LYS A 82 1.91 22.11 0.19
CA LYS A 82 1.29 22.49 1.47
C LYS A 82 2.21 22.35 2.68
N GLU A 83 3.50 22.11 2.45
CA GLU A 83 4.50 21.86 3.50
C GLU A 83 4.17 20.65 4.38
N ILE A 84 3.45 19.65 3.84
CA ILE A 84 3.13 18.39 4.50
C ILE A 84 4.03 17.28 3.97
N ASP A 85 4.69 16.53 4.86
CA ASP A 85 5.50 15.37 4.47
C ASP A 85 4.62 14.24 3.91
N PRO A 86 4.76 13.86 2.62
CA PRO A 86 3.95 12.80 1.99
C PRO A 86 4.12 11.42 2.64
N SER A 87 5.28 11.16 3.27
CA SER A 87 5.52 9.88 3.96
C SER A 87 4.63 9.70 5.19
N SER A 88 4.19 10.80 5.81
CA SER A 88 3.30 10.79 6.97
C SER A 88 1.84 10.50 6.60
N ALA A 89 1.39 10.96 5.42
CA ALA A 89 0.05 10.74 4.91
C ALA A 89 -0.20 9.25 4.55
N ARG A 90 0.78 8.60 3.91
CA ARG A 90 0.69 7.16 3.57
C ARG A 90 0.60 6.26 4.80
N LYS A 91 1.21 6.66 5.92
CA LYS A 91 1.13 5.87 7.17
C LYS A 91 -0.32 5.82 7.70
N LYS A 92 -1.09 6.90 7.52
CA LYS A 92 -2.53 6.92 7.85
C LYS A 92 -3.34 6.07 6.88
N GLU A 93 -3.02 6.16 5.59
CA GLU A 93 -3.76 5.42 4.57
C GLU A 93 -3.45 3.91 4.56
N THR A 94 -2.26 3.48 4.95
CA THR A 94 -1.93 2.05 5.15
C THR A 94 -2.66 1.47 6.37
N LEU A 95 -2.97 2.29 7.39
CA LEU A 95 -3.85 1.88 8.49
C LEU A 95 -5.31 1.76 8.03
N ILE A 96 -5.72 2.51 7.00
CA ILE A 96 -7.10 2.53 6.48
C ILE A 96 -7.29 1.47 5.37
N HIS A 97 -6.35 1.29 4.44
CA HIS A 97 -6.39 0.32 3.33
C HIS A 97 -5.77 -1.05 3.68
N GLY A 98 -5.15 -1.19 4.86
CA GLY A 98 -4.96 -2.51 5.48
C GLY A 98 -6.30 -3.17 5.86
N ALA A 99 -7.40 -2.42 5.82
CA ALA A 99 -8.75 -2.94 5.70
C ALA A 99 -9.14 -3.05 4.22
N THR A 100 -8.52 -3.97 3.48
CA THR A 100 -9.32 -4.77 2.55
C THR A 100 -10.51 -5.27 3.36
N GLU A 101 -11.74 -5.26 2.83
CA GLU A 101 -12.89 -5.84 3.52
C GLU A 101 -12.58 -7.32 3.83
N VAL A 102 -12.00 -7.60 4.99
CA VAL A 102 -11.73 -8.96 5.43
C VAL A 102 -13.08 -9.47 5.85
N LYS A 103 -13.79 -10.14 4.93
CA LYS A 103 -15.00 -10.89 5.26
C LYS A 103 -14.64 -11.78 6.44
N PRO A 104 -15.26 -11.59 7.62
CA PRO A 104 -14.89 -12.37 8.78
C PRO A 104 -15.20 -13.83 8.49
N SER A 105 -14.18 -14.68 8.57
CA SER A 105 -14.38 -16.12 8.46
C SER A 105 -14.94 -16.62 9.78
N VAL A 106 -16.07 -17.31 9.73
CA VAL A 106 -16.71 -17.91 10.90
C VAL A 106 -16.58 -19.43 10.78
N ARG A 107 -16.05 -20.07 11.83
CA ARG A 107 -16.03 -21.53 11.95
C ARG A 107 -16.65 -21.93 13.29
N VAL A 108 -17.45 -22.99 13.26
CA VAL A 108 -17.93 -23.68 14.47
C VAL A 108 -17.01 -24.86 14.74
N VAL A 109 -16.43 -24.91 15.94
CA VAL A 109 -15.56 -26.01 16.40
C VAL A 109 -16.42 -27.10 17.06
N MET A 110 -15.91 -28.33 17.15
CA MET A 110 -16.64 -29.52 17.61
C MET A 110 -17.20 -29.40 19.04
N ASP A 111 -16.69 -28.48 19.85
CA ASP A 111 -17.13 -28.20 21.22
C ASP A 111 -18.24 -27.12 21.30
N GLY A 112 -18.73 -26.63 20.16
CA GLY A 112 -19.76 -25.59 20.09
C GLY A 112 -19.22 -24.16 20.21
N THR A 113 -17.89 -23.98 20.22
CA THR A 113 -17.26 -22.66 20.20
C THR A 113 -17.28 -22.06 18.79
N ILE A 114 -17.71 -20.80 18.69
CA ILE A 114 -17.69 -20.01 17.46
C ILE A 114 -16.38 -19.21 17.43
N GLU A 115 -15.56 -19.45 16.41
CA GLU A 115 -14.36 -18.66 16.14
C GLU A 115 -14.61 -17.70 14.98
N ILE A 116 -14.38 -16.41 15.23
CA ILE A 116 -14.49 -15.33 14.24
C ILE A 116 -13.10 -14.74 14.01
N TRP A 117 -12.65 -14.77 12.75
CA TRP A 117 -11.34 -14.28 12.35
C TRP A 117 -11.46 -12.92 11.64
N LYS A 118 -10.73 -11.91 12.11
CA LYS A 118 -10.57 -10.62 11.41
C LYS A 118 -9.10 -10.18 11.42
N GLY A 119 -8.40 -10.36 10.31
CA GLY A 119 -6.97 -10.05 10.20
C GLY A 119 -6.13 -10.95 11.12
N ARG A 120 -5.39 -10.36 12.06
CA ARG A 120 -4.58 -11.09 13.08
C ARG A 120 -5.34 -11.37 14.38
N SER A 121 -6.58 -10.92 14.49
CA SER A 121 -7.40 -11.08 15.69
C SER A 121 -8.32 -12.28 15.56
N VAL A 122 -8.38 -13.09 16.62
CA VAL A 122 -9.31 -14.21 16.77
C VAL A 122 -10.21 -13.89 17.95
N LEU A 123 -11.51 -13.80 17.70
CA LEU A 123 -12.51 -13.75 18.75
C LEU A 123 -13.13 -15.14 18.88
N ARG A 124 -13.24 -15.62 20.11
CA ARG A 124 -13.86 -16.90 20.44
C ARG A 124 -15.04 -16.62 21.35
N PHE A 125 -16.18 -17.16 20.99
CA PHE A 125 -17.38 -17.08 21.80
C PHE A 125 -18.01 -18.45 21.91
N THR A 126 -18.47 -18.80 23.10
CA THR A 126 -19.43 -19.88 23.26
C THR A 126 -20.79 -19.45 22.70
N GLN A 127 -21.66 -20.42 22.39
CA GLN A 127 -23.02 -20.13 21.93
C GLN A 127 -23.81 -19.26 22.92
N GLU A 128 -23.61 -19.46 24.23
CA GLU A 128 -24.28 -18.69 25.28
C GLU A 128 -23.82 -17.22 25.30
N GLU A 129 -22.52 -16.97 25.18
CA GLU A 129 -21.95 -15.62 25.12
C GLU A 129 -22.41 -14.86 23.86
N ALA A 130 -22.42 -15.53 22.70
CA ALA A 130 -22.90 -14.93 21.46
C ALA A 130 -24.40 -14.55 21.56
N THR A 131 -25.20 -15.41 22.18
CA THR A 131 -26.62 -15.18 22.41
C THR A 131 -26.85 -14.04 23.40
N PHE A 132 -26.02 -13.93 24.43
CA PHE A 132 -26.06 -12.83 25.40
C PHE A 132 -25.75 -11.48 24.76
N VAL A 133 -24.69 -11.39 23.93
CA VAL A 133 -24.34 -10.15 23.22
C VAL A 133 -25.45 -9.71 22.27
N ASN A 134 -26.04 -10.63 21.50
CA ASN A 134 -27.15 -10.29 20.59
C ASN A 134 -28.38 -9.80 21.38
N LYS A 135 -28.68 -10.44 22.52
CA LYS A 135 -29.76 -9.99 23.41
C LYS A 135 -29.49 -8.62 24.03
N LEU A 136 -28.22 -8.28 24.31
CA LEU A 136 -27.81 -6.98 24.83
C LEU A 136 -27.96 -5.88 23.76
N LEU A 137 -27.54 -6.17 22.52
CA LEU A 137 -27.61 -5.23 21.39
C LEU A 137 -29.07 -4.92 21.00
N ASN A 138 -29.94 -5.92 20.96
CA ASN A 138 -31.37 -5.74 20.64
C ASN A 138 -32.19 -5.13 21.78
N LYS A 139 -31.58 -4.82 22.94
CA LYS A 139 -32.20 -4.06 24.03
C LYS A 139 -31.79 -2.59 24.04
N LEU A 140 -30.76 -2.22 23.26
CA LEU A 140 -30.20 -0.86 23.19
C LEU A 140 -30.60 -0.11 21.90
N LEU A 141 -31.38 -0.76 21.04
CA LEU A 141 -32.06 -0.21 19.86
C LEU A 141 -33.57 -0.29 20.09
#